data_AF-A0A494UXG3-F1
#
_entry.id   AF-A0A494UXG3-F1
#
_cell.length_a   1.000
_cell.length_b   1.000
_cell.length_c   1.000
_cell.angle_alpha   90.00
_cell.angle_beta   90.00
_cell.angle_gamma   90.00
#
_symmetry.space_group_name_H-M   'P 1'
#
loop_
_entity.id
_entity.type
_entity.pdbx_description
1 polymer ?
#
loop_
_entity_poly.entity_id
_entity_poly.type
_entity_poly.pdbx_seq_one_letter_code
_entity_poly.pdbx_strand_id
1 'polypeptide(L)'
;MPEPIAPQDPETVAEAAVAPFEVVLTVSEPDAVGPLFRRLRTVPETTVTRRRSGPDEGELGVVETLQLLVPSAAVLTVAIRTLPAFIRSRRSSVTVELTRGDRSVTVTGENLDDPQKVIEAADRLLGRD
;
A
#
# COMPACT_ATOMS: atom_id res chain seq x y z
N MET A 1 -56.89 24.55 -11.84
CA MET A 1 -55.92 23.61 -12.45
C MET A 1 -54.67 23.64 -11.60
N PRO A 2 -54.24 22.52 -10.98
CA PRO A 2 -52.98 22.46 -10.24
C PRO A 2 -51.80 22.21 -11.20
N GLU A 3 -50.68 22.89 -10.96
CA GLU A 3 -49.41 22.66 -11.66
C GLU A 3 -48.81 21.29 -11.27
N PRO A 4 -48.13 20.59 -12.19
CA PRO A 4 -47.48 19.33 -11.88
C PRO A 4 -46.20 19.58 -11.06
N ILE A 5 -46.12 18.91 -9.93
CA ILE A 5 -44.93 18.85 -9.07
C ILE A 5 -43.86 18.09 -9.86
N ALA A 6 -42.78 18.76 -10.24
CA ALA A 6 -41.63 18.10 -10.85
C ALA A 6 -41.06 17.05 -9.88
N PRO A 7 -40.76 15.83 -10.33
CA PRO A 7 -40.04 14.87 -9.49
C PRO A 7 -38.65 15.46 -9.20
N GLN A 8 -38.37 15.62 -7.91
CA GLN A 8 -37.05 15.91 -7.40
C GLN A 8 -36.18 14.71 -7.79
N ASP A 9 -35.25 14.89 -8.72
CA ASP A 9 -34.21 13.91 -8.96
C ASP A 9 -33.50 13.67 -7.63
N PRO A 10 -33.43 12.41 -7.14
CA PRO A 10 -32.78 12.12 -5.89
C PRO A 10 -31.32 12.49 -6.07
N GLU A 11 -30.91 13.48 -5.29
CA GLU A 11 -29.55 13.77 -4.90
C GLU A 11 -28.82 12.44 -4.84
N THR A 12 -28.05 12.16 -5.90
CA THR A 12 -27.07 11.09 -5.86
C THR A 12 -26.16 11.55 -4.76
N VAL A 13 -26.36 10.99 -3.57
CA VAL A 13 -25.36 10.95 -2.51
C VAL A 13 -24.25 10.13 -3.14
N ALA A 14 -23.47 10.79 -4.00
CA ALA A 14 -22.09 10.47 -4.24
C ALA A 14 -21.48 10.73 -2.87
N GLU A 15 -21.65 9.73 -2.00
CA GLU A 15 -20.73 9.41 -0.93
C GLU A 15 -19.37 9.69 -1.55
N ALA A 16 -18.74 10.78 -1.11
CA ALA A 16 -17.47 11.22 -1.64
C ALA A 16 -16.55 10.04 -1.42
N ALA A 17 -16.41 9.20 -2.45
CA ALA A 17 -15.59 8.02 -2.42
C ALA A 17 -14.18 8.59 -2.35
N VAL A 18 -13.71 8.78 -1.12
CA VAL A 18 -12.33 9.16 -0.84
C VAL A 18 -11.52 8.14 -1.60
N ALA A 19 -10.84 8.59 -2.66
CA ALA A 19 -10.12 7.69 -3.53
C ALA A 19 -9.16 6.88 -2.66
N PRO A 20 -9.16 5.54 -2.78
CA PRO A 20 -8.34 4.70 -1.93
C PRO A 20 -6.88 5.09 -2.08
N PHE A 21 -6.14 5.00 -0.99
CA PHE A 21 -4.69 5.17 -1.01
C PHE A 21 -4.09 4.00 -1.76
N GLU A 22 -3.55 4.30 -2.95
CA GLU A 22 -2.81 3.35 -3.76
C GLU A 22 -1.33 3.39 -3.42
N VAL A 23 -0.77 2.23 -3.09
CA VAL A 23 0.64 2.04 -2.76
C VAL A 23 1.17 0.83 -3.52
N VAL A 24 2.29 1.00 -4.21
CA VAL A 24 3.02 -0.09 -4.85
C VAL A 24 4.13 -0.54 -3.90
N LEU A 25 4.26 -1.85 -3.69
CA LEU A 25 5.34 -2.43 -2.91
C LEU A 25 6.23 -3.30 -3.80
N THR A 26 7.52 -3.10 -3.67
CA THR A 26 8.58 -3.93 -4.27
C THR A 26 9.39 -4.59 -3.15
N VAL A 27 9.97 -5.74 -3.44
CA VAL A 27 10.83 -6.45 -2.50
C VAL A 27 12.13 -6.83 -3.19
N SER A 28 13.24 -6.77 -2.45
CA SER A 28 14.56 -7.10 -2.99
C SER A 28 14.70 -8.57 -3.40
N GLU A 29 13.94 -9.46 -2.76
CA GLU A 29 13.99 -10.90 -2.99
C GLU A 29 12.67 -11.40 -3.61
N PRO A 30 12.69 -12.01 -4.82
CA PRO A 30 11.46 -12.38 -5.53
C PRO A 30 10.64 -13.46 -4.82
N ASP A 31 11.28 -14.37 -4.07
CA ASP A 31 10.61 -15.37 -3.23
C ASP A 31 9.94 -14.73 -2.00
N ALA A 32 10.26 -13.48 -1.67
CA ALA A 32 9.63 -12.74 -0.59
C ALA A 32 8.24 -12.19 -0.95
N VAL A 33 7.94 -12.00 -2.24
CA VAL A 33 6.67 -11.42 -2.74
C VAL A 33 5.47 -12.24 -2.26
N GLY A 34 5.52 -13.57 -2.43
CA GLY A 34 4.41 -14.46 -2.10
C GLY A 34 3.99 -14.41 -0.63
N PRO A 35 4.94 -14.56 0.32
CA PRO A 35 4.58 -14.47 1.73
C PRO A 35 4.29 -13.04 2.21
N LEU A 36 4.87 -12.00 1.59
CA LEU A 36 4.45 -10.61 1.85
C LEU A 36 2.99 -10.39 1.46
N PHE A 37 2.60 -10.85 0.27
CA PHE A 37 1.21 -10.83 -0.20
C PHE A 37 0.27 -11.52 0.79
N ARG A 38 0.62 -12.71 1.28
CA ARG A 38 -0.18 -13.45 2.26
C ARG A 38 -0.35 -12.66 3.56
N ARG A 39 0.71 -12.00 4.01
CA ARG A 39 0.69 -11.19 5.23
C ARG A 39 -0.15 -9.93 5.08
N LEU A 40 0.00 -9.19 3.98
CA LEU A 40 -0.78 -7.97 3.77
C LEU A 40 -2.27 -8.28 3.64
N ARG A 41 -2.64 -9.42 3.06
CA ARG A 41 -4.05 -9.86 2.99
C ARG A 41 -4.70 -10.15 4.34
N THR A 42 -3.93 -10.28 5.43
CA THR A 42 -4.52 -10.40 6.77
C THR A 42 -4.84 -9.05 7.40
N VAL A 43 -4.44 -7.94 6.78
CA VAL A 43 -4.77 -6.60 7.28
C VAL A 43 -6.22 -6.27 6.88
N PRO A 44 -7.11 -5.95 7.85
CA PRO A 44 -8.49 -5.61 7.56
C PRO A 44 -8.60 -4.44 6.58
N GLU A 45 -9.65 -4.47 5.75
CA GLU A 45 -9.99 -3.37 4.82
C GLU A 45 -8.90 -3.08 3.76
N THR A 46 -7.95 -3.99 3.57
CA THR A 46 -6.95 -3.87 2.51
C THR A 46 -7.29 -4.71 1.29
N THR A 47 -7.09 -4.16 0.11
CA THR A 47 -7.08 -4.92 -1.14
C THR A 47 -5.66 -5.04 -1.63
N VAL A 48 -5.15 -6.28 -1.72
CA VAL A 48 -3.79 -6.56 -2.18
C VAL A 48 -3.86 -7.32 -3.50
N THR A 49 -3.23 -6.78 -4.53
CA THR A 49 -3.15 -7.38 -5.86
C THR A 49 -1.69 -7.62 -6.22
N ARG A 50 -1.36 -8.81 -6.74
CA ARG A 50 -0.02 -9.08 -7.28
C ARG A 50 0.01 -8.67 -8.75
N ARG A 51 0.97 -7.84 -9.11
CA ARG A 51 1.23 -7.40 -10.49
C ARG A 51 2.54 -8.02 -10.95
N ARG A 52 2.56 -8.46 -12.20
CA ARG A 52 3.79 -8.86 -12.88
C ARG A 52 4.03 -7.80 -13.95
N SER A 53 5.11 -7.07 -13.81
CA SER A 53 5.55 -6.12 -14.82
C SER A 53 6.74 -6.72 -15.56
N GLY A 54 6.82 -6.41 -16.86
CA GLY A 54 8.07 -6.62 -17.58
C GLY A 54 9.19 -5.77 -16.97
N PRO A 55 10.45 -6.08 -17.26
CA PRO A 55 11.56 -5.25 -16.80
C PRO A 55 11.47 -3.86 -17.44
N ASP A 56 11.93 -2.86 -16.71
CA ASP A 56 12.18 -1.53 -17.28
C ASP A 56 13.39 -1.56 -18.23
N GLU A 57 13.59 -0.47 -18.97
CA GLU A 57 14.66 -0.36 -19.98
C GLU A 57 16.03 -0.57 -19.35
N GLY A 58 16.70 -1.68 -19.70
CA GLY A 58 18.02 -2.06 -19.16
C GLY A 58 17.99 -3.08 -18.02
N GLU A 59 16.81 -3.50 -17.55
CA GLU A 59 16.67 -4.59 -16.59
C GLU A 59 16.38 -5.93 -17.29
N LEU A 60 16.81 -7.04 -16.67
CA LEU A 60 16.51 -8.40 -17.13
C LEU A 60 15.68 -9.11 -16.08
N GLY A 61 14.50 -9.61 -16.47
CA GLY A 61 13.65 -10.44 -15.62
C GLY A 61 12.23 -9.89 -15.44
N VAL A 62 11.36 -10.68 -14.82
CA VAL A 62 10.00 -10.24 -14.46
C VAL A 62 10.06 -9.62 -13.07
N VAL A 63 9.69 -8.34 -12.97
CA VAL A 63 9.53 -7.69 -11.67
C VAL A 63 8.13 -7.98 -11.16
N GLU A 64 8.06 -8.62 -9.99
CA GLU A 64 6.79 -8.85 -9.32
C GLU A 64 6.58 -7.80 -8.23
N THR A 65 5.48 -7.05 -8.33
CA THR A 65 5.11 -6.01 -7.37
C THR A 65 3.78 -6.33 -6.72
N LEU A 66 3.53 -5.72 -5.55
CA LEU A 66 2.24 -5.78 -4.87
C LEU A 66 1.59 -4.40 -4.92
N GLN A 67 0.39 -4.33 -5.47
CA GLN A 67 -0.45 -3.15 -5.41
C GLN A 67 -1.35 -3.28 -4.18
N LEU A 68 -1.24 -2.33 -3.27
CA LEU A 68 -2.02 -2.23 -2.04
C LEU A 68 -2.96 -1.03 -2.16
N LEU A 69 -4.26 -1.30 -2.05
CA LEU A 69 -5.31 -0.28 -1.96
C LEU A 69 -5.87 -0.30 -0.53
N VAL A 70 -5.88 0.87 0.13
CA VAL A 70 -6.42 1.01 1.48
C VAL A 70 -7.33 2.23 1.58
N PRO A 71 -8.41 2.17 2.38
CA PRO A 71 -9.39 3.25 2.45
C PRO A 71 -8.88 4.47 3.24
N SER A 72 -7.82 4.31 4.04
CA SER A 72 -7.32 5.41 4.89
C SER A 72 -5.82 5.30 5.21
N ALA A 73 -5.27 6.44 5.61
CA ALA A 73 -3.92 6.54 6.14
C ALA A 73 -3.69 5.65 7.38
N ALA A 74 -4.69 5.51 8.25
CA ALA A 74 -4.57 4.66 9.44
C ALA A 74 -4.39 3.18 9.06
N VAL A 75 -5.15 2.70 8.07
CA VAL A 75 -5.01 1.34 7.54
C VAL A 75 -3.64 1.15 6.87
N LEU A 76 -3.15 2.16 6.15
CA LEU A 76 -1.79 2.14 5.58
C LEU A 76 -0.72 1.99 6.67
N THR A 77 -0.81 2.78 7.75
CA THR A 77 0.13 2.70 8.87
C THR A 77 0.08 1.30 9.53
N VAL A 78 -1.09 0.70 9.69
CA VAL A 78 -1.21 -0.67 10.22
C VAL A 78 -0.51 -1.66 9.29
N ALA A 79 -0.70 -1.57 7.97
CA ALA A 79 -0.03 -2.44 7.01
C ALA A 79 1.50 -2.31 7.09
N ILE A 80 2.02 -1.07 7.13
CA ILE A 80 3.45 -0.76 7.24
C ILE A 80 4.02 -1.31 8.56
N ARG A 81 3.28 -1.21 9.68
CA ARG A 81 3.68 -1.77 10.98
C ARG A 81 3.83 -3.30 10.97
N THR A 82 3.29 -3.99 9.98
CA THR A 82 3.50 -5.44 9.83
C THR A 82 4.81 -5.81 9.14
N LEU A 83 5.42 -4.89 8.38
CA LEU A 83 6.65 -5.12 7.61
C LEU A 83 7.87 -5.45 8.48
N PRO A 84 8.08 -4.80 9.64
CA PRO A 84 9.20 -5.15 10.52
C PRO A 84 9.23 -6.64 10.89
N ALA A 85 8.09 -7.16 11.35
CA ALA A 85 7.99 -8.56 11.73
C ALA A 85 8.03 -9.51 10.51
N PHE A 86 7.67 -9.03 9.31
CA PHE A 86 7.88 -9.78 8.08
C PHE A 86 9.37 -9.91 7.76
N ILE A 87 10.11 -8.80 7.72
CA ILE A 87 11.52 -8.77 7.38
C ILE A 87 12.32 -9.60 8.39
N ARG A 88 12.07 -9.45 9.70
CA ARG A 88 12.71 -10.27 10.76
C ARG A 88 12.43 -11.78 10.64
N SER A 89 11.30 -12.17 10.05
CA SER A 89 10.97 -13.59 9.86
C SER A 89 11.79 -14.25 8.75
N ARG A 90 12.56 -13.47 7.97
CA ARG A 90 13.37 -13.96 6.87
C ARG A 90 14.81 -14.20 7.31
N ARG A 91 15.40 -15.26 6.77
CA ARG A 91 16.83 -15.57 6.98
C ARG A 91 17.74 -14.63 6.19
N SER A 92 17.21 -14.03 5.12
CA SER A 92 17.90 -13.03 4.29
C SER A 92 17.42 -11.63 4.66
N SER A 93 18.30 -10.63 4.55
CA SER A 93 17.99 -9.22 4.78
C SER A 93 17.09 -8.67 3.66
N VAL A 94 15.80 -9.00 3.72
CA VAL A 94 14.82 -8.51 2.74
C VAL A 94 14.59 -7.01 2.93
N THR A 95 14.66 -6.28 1.83
CA THR A 95 14.27 -4.87 1.76
C THR A 95 12.89 -4.77 1.10
N VAL A 96 12.01 -3.96 1.68
CA VAL A 96 10.70 -3.65 1.11
C VAL A 96 10.66 -2.16 0.80
N GLU A 97 10.41 -1.79 -0.44
CA GLU A 97 10.17 -0.41 -0.84
C GLU A 97 8.69 -0.19 -1.07
N LEU A 98 8.19 0.95 -0.62
CA LEU A 98 6.80 1.38 -0.77
C LEU A 98 6.77 2.69 -1.53
N THR A 99 5.96 2.75 -2.59
CA THR A 99 5.82 3.92 -3.45
C THR A 99 4.36 4.33 -3.52
N ARG A 100 4.09 5.62 -3.26
CA ARG A 100 2.78 6.25 -3.37
C ARG A 100 2.93 7.55 -4.16
N GLY A 101 2.42 7.58 -5.39
CA GLY A 101 2.65 8.71 -6.30
C GLY A 101 4.16 8.94 -6.47
N ASP A 102 4.60 10.17 -6.24
CA ASP A 102 6.02 10.57 -6.36
C ASP A 102 6.84 10.32 -5.07
N ARG A 103 6.25 9.68 -4.06
CA ARG A 103 6.91 9.44 -2.77
C ARG A 103 7.25 7.98 -2.62
N SER A 104 8.50 7.69 -2.26
CA SER A 104 8.93 6.34 -1.93
C SER A 104 9.61 6.30 -0.56
N VAL A 105 9.46 5.17 0.13
CA VAL A 105 10.13 4.89 1.38
C VAL A 105 10.61 3.45 1.41
N THR A 106 11.85 3.26 1.83
CA THR A 106 12.48 1.95 1.94
C THR A 106 12.49 1.46 3.39
N VAL A 107 11.97 0.27 3.62
CA VAL A 107 11.96 -0.43 4.90
C VAL A 107 12.94 -1.59 4.81
N THR A 108 14.06 -1.47 5.52
CA THR A 108 15.10 -2.48 5.65
C THR A 108 15.09 -3.06 7.06
N GLY A 109 15.83 -4.15 7.29
CA GLY A 109 16.07 -4.74 8.61
C GLY A 109 16.57 -3.75 9.68
N GLU A 110 17.41 -2.79 9.27
CA GLU A 110 18.05 -1.81 10.15
C GLU A 110 17.07 -0.69 10.61
N ASN A 111 16.06 -0.39 9.79
CA ASN A 111 15.02 0.57 10.13
C ASN A 111 14.01 0.02 11.16
N LEU A 112 14.09 -1.27 11.52
CA LEU A 112 13.07 -1.99 12.30
C LEU A 112 13.28 -1.99 13.80
N ASP A 113 14.49 -1.70 14.26
CA ASP A 113 14.80 -1.71 15.69
C ASP A 113 14.18 -0.53 16.42
N ASP A 114 13.71 0.46 15.67
CA ASP A 114 12.99 1.61 16.17
C ASP A 114 11.56 1.67 15.59
N PRO A 115 10.52 1.37 16.41
CA PRO A 115 9.12 1.51 16.01
C PRO A 115 8.77 2.93 15.52
N GLN A 116 9.49 3.95 15.98
CA GLN A 116 9.29 5.33 15.59
C GLN A 116 9.67 5.54 14.12
N LYS A 117 10.78 4.96 13.66
CA LYS A 117 11.21 5.03 12.25
C LYS A 117 10.19 4.42 11.29
N VAL A 118 9.45 3.40 11.75
CA VAL A 118 8.37 2.77 10.96
C VAL A 118 7.16 3.70 10.83
N ILE A 119 6.89 4.51 11.86
CA ILE A 119 5.83 5.54 11.83
C ILE A 119 6.26 6.70 10.95
N GLU A 120 7.48 7.19 11.10
CA GLU A 120 8.06 8.25 10.25
C GLU A 120 8.06 7.84 8.77
N ALA A 121 8.36 6.58 8.48
CA ALA A 121 8.25 6.02 7.13
C ALA A 121 6.83 6.09 6.58
N ALA A 122 5.82 5.80 7.41
CA ALA A 122 4.42 5.94 7.01
C ALA A 122 4.04 7.42 6.82
N ASP A 123 4.49 8.32 7.69
CA ASP A 123 4.20 9.75 7.61
C ASP A 123 4.84 10.39 6.36
N ARG A 124 6.07 10.01 6.01
CA ARG A 124 6.72 10.39 4.73
C ARG A 124 5.91 9.96 3.52
N LEU A 125 5.44 8.71 3.51
CA LEU A 125 4.62 8.19 2.42
C LEU A 125 3.25 8.92 2.33
N LEU A 126 2.74 9.37 3.47
CA LEU A 126 1.52 10.17 3.57
C LEU A 126 1.74 11.66 3.24
N GLY A 127 2.99 12.15 3.36
CA GLY A 127 3.39 13.56 3.27
C GLY A 127 2.94 14.38 4.46
N ARG A 128 3.11 13.82 5.65
CA ARG A 128 2.81 14.46 6.93
C ARG A 128 4.09 14.89 7.66
N ASP A 129 5.18 15.09 6.91
CA ASP A 129 6.49 15.51 7.40
C ASP A 129 6.46 16.86 8.14
#